data_AF-A0A1I4I4H3-F1
#
_entry.id   AF-A0A1I4I4H3-F1
#
_cell.length_a   1.000
_cell.length_b   1.000
_cell.length_c   1.000
_cell.angle_alpha   90.00
_cell.angle_beta   90.00
_cell.angle_gamma   90.00
#
_symmetry.space_group_name_H-M   'P 1'
#
loop_
_entity.id
_entity.type
_entity.pdbx_description
1 polymer ?
#
loop_
_entity_poly.entity_id
_entity_poly.type
_entity_poly.pdbx_seq_one_letter_code
_entity_poly.pdbx_strand_id
1 'polypeptide(L)'
;MRVRGTAAVLPVVTTALLLTTACVGGGGPGGGGPGGGEGPPPPSSTPSGPPPPTPPDPGVVAALKEAVGRYVEAYYEPDAGAVYAMYSARCRREVAEEVVAGALERAAEANTEGRRYTMERFSADEFWGEDTAYVTYGVGDEPRFDHHKQQWAREKGDWRYDGC
;
A
#
# COMPACT_ATOMS: atom_id res chain seq x y z
N MET A 1 22.87 31.94 -33.41
CA MET A 1 22.18 31.03 -34.35
C MET A 1 20.96 30.47 -33.63
N ARG A 2 19.75 30.77 -34.12
CA ARG A 2 18.48 30.29 -33.54
C ARG A 2 18.02 29.08 -34.34
N VAL A 3 17.81 27.94 -33.69
CA VAL A 3 17.17 26.77 -34.31
C VAL A 3 15.71 26.76 -33.86
N ARG A 4 14.82 26.79 -34.84
CA ARG A 4 13.36 26.67 -34.74
C ARG A 4 12.94 25.22 -35.02
N GLY A 5 11.81 24.80 -34.45
CA GLY A 5 10.99 23.68 -34.90
C GLY A 5 11.17 22.43 -34.05
N THR A 6 10.14 21.67 -33.65
CA THR A 6 8.75 21.56 -34.12
C THR A 6 7.92 20.92 -33.00
N ALA A 7 6.75 21.48 -32.71
CA ALA A 7 5.75 20.85 -31.85
C ALA A 7 5.07 19.70 -32.59
N ALA A 8 5.01 18.53 -31.97
CA ALA A 8 4.19 17.39 -32.42
C ALA A 8 3.05 17.19 -31.43
N VAL A 9 1.84 17.03 -31.96
CA VAL A 9 0.56 17.05 -31.26
C VAL A 9 -0.23 15.79 -31.64
N LEU A 10 -0.90 15.18 -30.64
CA LEU A 10 -2.00 14.18 -30.65
C LEU A 10 -1.66 12.68 -30.90
N PRO A 11 -2.52 11.71 -30.46
CA PRO A 11 -3.92 11.85 -30.00
C PRO A 11 -4.32 11.21 -28.64
N VAL A 12 -5.41 11.74 -28.08
CA VAL A 12 -6.21 11.17 -26.99
C VAL A 12 -7.08 10.05 -27.56
N VAL A 13 -7.01 8.84 -26.97
CA VAL A 13 -7.89 7.72 -27.29
C VAL A 13 -8.90 7.55 -26.17
N THR A 14 -10.13 7.98 -26.44
CA THR A 14 -11.30 7.78 -25.57
C THR A 14 -11.98 6.47 -25.99
N THR A 15 -12.03 5.48 -25.11
CA THR A 15 -12.82 4.26 -25.34
C THR A 15 -13.91 4.17 -24.29
N ALA A 16 -15.11 4.58 -24.68
CA ALA A 16 -16.35 4.29 -23.96
C ALA A 16 -16.99 3.03 -24.56
N LEU A 17 -17.26 2.02 -23.74
CA LEU A 17 -18.19 0.94 -24.08
C LEU A 17 -19.21 0.76 -22.95
N LEU A 18 -20.46 1.08 -23.27
CA LEU A 18 -21.67 0.68 -22.54
C LEU A 18 -22.01 -0.76 -22.90
N LEU A 19 -22.56 -1.54 -21.96
CA LEU A 19 -23.84 -2.25 -22.15
C LEU A 19 -24.29 -3.00 -20.88
N THR A 20 -25.60 -2.89 -20.70
CA THR A 20 -26.54 -3.34 -19.66
C THR A 20 -26.70 -4.86 -19.51
N THR A 21 -26.88 -5.32 -18.27
CA THR A 21 -27.65 -6.54 -17.97
C THR A 21 -28.68 -6.25 -16.88
N ALA A 22 -29.94 -6.13 -17.32
CA ALA A 22 -31.11 -6.19 -16.47
C ALA A 22 -31.45 -7.67 -16.19
N CYS A 23 -31.74 -8.00 -14.93
CA CYS A 23 -32.50 -9.20 -14.59
C CYS A 23 -33.59 -8.77 -13.61
N VAL A 24 -34.76 -8.52 -14.17
CA VAL A 24 -36.05 -8.50 -13.48
C VAL A 24 -36.61 -9.92 -13.50
N GLY A 25 -37.15 -10.37 -12.37
CA GLY A 25 -37.90 -11.61 -12.27
C GLY A 25 -38.08 -11.98 -10.79
N GLY A 26 -39.26 -12.23 -10.26
CA GLY A 26 -40.61 -12.20 -10.78
C GLY A 26 -41.55 -12.38 -9.59
N GLY A 27 -42.67 -11.66 -9.57
CA GLY A 27 -43.71 -11.86 -8.57
C GLY A 27 -44.56 -13.10 -8.87
N GLY A 28 -44.99 -13.80 -7.82
CA GLY A 28 -45.96 -14.89 -7.88
C GLY A 28 -46.64 -15.09 -6.50
N PRO A 29 -47.98 -15.18 -6.41
CA PRO A 29 -48.73 -15.04 -5.16
C PRO A 29 -49.26 -16.37 -4.58
N GLY A 30 -49.75 -16.31 -3.33
CA GLY A 30 -50.66 -17.28 -2.71
C GLY A 30 -49.98 -18.25 -1.75
N GLY A 31 -50.53 -18.61 -0.59
CA GLY A 31 -51.83 -18.35 0.00
C GLY A 31 -51.79 -18.68 1.49
N GLY A 32 -52.72 -18.11 2.25
CA GLY A 32 -52.82 -18.32 3.70
C GLY A 32 -53.32 -19.72 4.06
N GLY A 33 -52.87 -20.19 5.22
CA GLY A 33 -53.46 -21.27 6.00
C GLY A 33 -53.02 -21.12 7.46
N PRO A 34 -53.95 -21.08 8.45
CA PRO A 34 -53.61 -20.98 9.86
C PRO A 34 -53.44 -22.37 10.47
N GLY A 35 -52.44 -22.56 11.33
CA GLY A 35 -52.28 -23.84 12.01
C GLY A 35 -51.08 -23.93 12.97
N GLY A 36 -51.32 -23.53 14.22
CA GLY A 36 -50.96 -24.27 15.43
C GLY A 36 -49.49 -24.56 15.76
N GLY A 37 -49.03 -24.00 16.89
CA GLY A 37 -48.04 -24.63 17.78
C GLY A 37 -46.71 -23.89 17.92
N GLU A 38 -46.66 -22.87 18.78
CA GLU A 38 -45.39 -22.30 19.27
C GLU A 38 -44.73 -23.27 20.26
N GLY A 39 -43.84 -24.12 19.74
CA GLY A 39 -42.74 -24.66 20.54
C GLY A 39 -41.65 -23.60 20.72
N PRO A 40 -40.91 -23.58 21.85
CA PRO A 40 -39.82 -22.63 22.02
C PRO A 40 -38.78 -22.83 20.91
N PRO A 41 -38.23 -21.74 20.32
CA PRO A 41 -37.24 -21.85 19.27
C PRO A 41 -36.01 -22.61 19.78
N PRO A 42 -35.37 -23.47 18.96
CA PRO A 42 -34.11 -24.10 19.32
C PRO A 42 -33.07 -23.01 19.63
N PRO A 43 -32.13 -23.23 20.56
CA PRO A 43 -31.10 -22.26 20.87
C PRO A 43 -30.31 -21.94 19.60
N SER A 44 -30.34 -20.68 19.20
CA SER A 44 -29.54 -20.15 18.10
C SER A 44 -28.08 -20.50 18.35
N SER A 45 -27.56 -21.45 17.57
CA SER A 45 -26.14 -21.73 17.53
C SER A 45 -25.47 -20.54 16.87
N THR A 46 -24.91 -19.62 17.68
CA THR A 46 -24.05 -18.55 17.18
C THR A 46 -22.91 -19.21 16.40
N PRO A 47 -22.72 -18.91 15.10
CA PRO A 47 -21.55 -19.42 14.40
C PRO A 47 -20.31 -18.89 15.13
N SER A 48 -19.47 -19.80 15.62
CA SER A 48 -18.16 -19.43 16.14
C SER A 48 -17.43 -18.68 15.02
N GLY A 49 -17.10 -17.42 15.27
CA GLY A 49 -16.34 -16.61 14.33
C GLY A 49 -14.99 -17.28 14.01
N PRO A 50 -14.38 -16.93 12.87
CA PRO A 50 -13.05 -17.43 12.53
C PRO A 50 -12.06 -17.14 13.67
N PRO A 51 -11.07 -18.03 13.88
CA PRO A 51 -10.04 -17.81 14.90
C PRO A 51 -9.34 -16.46 14.66
N PRO A 52 -8.87 -15.78 15.72
CA PRO A 52 -8.12 -14.54 15.58
C PRO A 52 -6.87 -14.78 14.72
N PRO A 53 -6.44 -13.77 13.94
CA PRO A 53 -5.24 -13.90 13.12
C PRO A 53 -4.04 -14.21 14.02
N THR A 54 -3.19 -15.12 13.56
CA THR A 54 -1.93 -15.44 14.25
C THR A 54 -1.01 -14.22 14.15
N PRO A 55 -0.42 -13.75 15.27
CA PRO A 55 0.56 -12.67 15.23
C PRO A 55 1.74 -13.04 14.30
N PRO A 56 2.32 -12.07 13.59
CA PRO A 56 3.48 -12.31 12.74
C PRO A 56 4.68 -12.80 13.57
N ASP A 57 5.52 -13.63 12.94
CA ASP A 57 6.76 -14.08 13.56
C ASP A 57 7.66 -12.88 13.94
N PRO A 58 8.25 -12.85 15.15
CA PRO A 58 9.10 -11.74 15.59
C PRO A 58 10.31 -11.50 14.68
N GLY A 59 10.88 -12.55 14.09
CA GLY A 59 11.99 -12.45 13.14
C GLY A 59 11.55 -11.81 11.83
N VAL A 60 10.35 -12.13 11.35
CA VAL A 60 9.73 -11.47 10.19
C VAL A 60 9.56 -9.97 10.43
N VAL A 61 9.05 -9.58 11.60
CA VAL A 61 8.87 -8.16 11.99
C VAL A 61 10.23 -7.45 12.11
N ALA A 62 11.24 -8.10 12.69
CA ALA A 62 12.58 -7.54 12.81
C ALA A 62 13.23 -7.29 11.44
N ALA A 63 13.13 -8.25 10.52
CA ALA A 63 13.63 -8.10 9.15
C ALA A 63 12.91 -6.97 8.38
N LEU A 64 11.60 -6.81 8.59
CA LEU A 64 10.84 -5.70 8.01
C LEU A 64 11.32 -4.36 8.57
N LYS A 65 11.45 -4.24 9.90
CA LYS A 65 11.96 -3.04 10.56
C LYS A 65 13.34 -2.65 10.03
N GLU A 66 14.23 -3.61 9.86
CA GLU A 66 15.58 -3.36 9.33
C GLU A 66 15.52 -2.82 7.90
N ALA A 67 14.68 -3.40 7.03
CA ALA A 67 14.50 -2.93 5.67
C ALA A 67 13.95 -1.50 5.61
N VAL A 68 12.96 -1.17 6.47
CA VAL A 68 12.45 0.21 6.58
C VAL A 68 13.54 1.17 7.04
N GLY A 69 14.34 0.79 8.03
CA GLY A 69 15.47 1.59 8.48
C GLY A 69 16.47 1.90 7.36
N ARG A 70 16.87 0.89 6.59
CA ARG A 70 17.77 1.05 5.43
C ARG A 70 17.17 1.95 4.35
N TYR A 71 15.87 1.83 4.10
CA TYR A 71 15.17 2.71 3.16
C TYR A 71 15.16 4.17 3.62
N VAL A 72 14.85 4.42 4.89
CA VAL A 72 14.86 5.76 5.47
C VAL A 72 16.27 6.36 5.39
N GLU A 73 17.30 5.60 5.79
CA GLU A 73 18.69 6.05 5.69
C GLU A 73 19.05 6.45 4.25
N ALA A 74 18.78 5.59 3.26
CA ALA A 74 19.04 5.90 1.86
C ALA A 74 18.26 7.14 1.35
N TYR A 75 17.01 7.30 1.78
CA TYR A 75 16.16 8.42 1.38
C TYR A 75 16.68 9.76 1.90
N TYR A 76 17.22 9.79 3.12
CA TYR A 76 17.71 11.02 3.75
C TYR A 76 19.23 11.23 3.61
N GLU A 77 20.00 10.25 3.16
CA GLU A 77 21.37 10.38 2.60
C GLU A 77 21.41 10.72 1.10
N PRO A 78 20.31 11.28 0.57
CA PRO A 78 19.89 11.23 -0.85
C PRO A 78 20.56 10.18 -1.78
N ASP A 79 20.66 8.90 -1.38
CA ASP A 79 21.17 7.84 -2.25
C ASP A 79 20.04 7.27 -3.13
N ALA A 80 19.86 7.87 -4.29
CA ALA A 80 18.82 7.48 -5.24
C ALA A 80 18.92 6.03 -5.71
N GLY A 81 20.14 5.52 -5.91
CA GLY A 81 20.36 4.15 -6.35
C GLY A 81 19.96 3.15 -5.26
N ALA A 82 20.33 3.43 -4.01
CA ALA A 82 19.93 2.60 -2.87
C ALA A 82 18.42 2.64 -2.62
N VAL A 83 17.78 3.82 -2.69
CA VAL A 83 16.32 3.96 -2.59
C VAL A 83 15.62 3.18 -3.69
N TYR A 84 16.05 3.35 -4.95
CA TYR A 84 15.42 2.67 -6.09
C TYR A 84 15.64 1.15 -6.06
N ALA A 85 16.80 0.68 -5.58
CA ALA A 85 17.05 -0.75 -5.38
C ALA A 85 16.11 -1.38 -4.34
N MET A 86 15.65 -0.60 -3.36
CA MET A 86 14.70 -1.02 -2.33
C MET A 86 13.25 -1.07 -2.82
N TYR A 87 12.92 -0.47 -3.97
CA TYR A 87 11.57 -0.55 -4.53
C TYR A 87 11.21 -1.97 -4.97
N SER A 88 9.94 -2.31 -4.83
CA SER A 88 9.36 -3.54 -5.35
C SER A 88 9.49 -3.59 -6.88
N ALA A 89 9.39 -4.78 -7.46
CA ALA A 89 9.32 -4.95 -8.90
C ALA A 89 8.12 -4.20 -9.52
N ARG A 90 7.02 -4.04 -8.76
CA ARG A 90 5.87 -3.23 -9.18
C ARG A 90 6.27 -1.76 -9.28
N CYS A 91 6.82 -1.22 -8.20
CA CYS A 91 7.18 0.20 -8.14
C CYS A 91 8.24 0.60 -9.16
N ARG A 92 9.20 -0.27 -9.46
CA ARG A 92 10.18 -0.02 -10.52
C ARG A 92 9.59 0.03 -11.94
N ARG A 93 8.39 -0.49 -12.16
CA ARG A 93 7.67 -0.34 -13.45
C ARG A 93 6.88 0.96 -13.55
N GLU A 94 6.52 1.55 -12.41
CA GLU A 94 5.66 2.74 -12.34
C GLU A 94 6.48 4.02 -12.18
N VAL A 95 7.60 3.93 -11.48
CA VAL A 95 8.50 5.05 -11.21
C VAL A 95 9.87 4.73 -11.80
N ALA A 96 10.40 5.67 -12.59
CA ALA A 96 11.75 5.58 -13.12
C ALA A 96 12.77 6.07 -12.07
N GLU A 97 13.98 5.51 -12.09
CA GLU A 97 15.05 5.85 -11.14
C GLU A 97 15.40 7.35 -11.18
N GLU A 98 15.38 7.96 -12.36
CA GLU A 98 15.69 9.38 -12.55
C GLU A 98 14.66 10.29 -11.88
N VAL A 99 13.40 9.83 -11.78
CA VAL A 99 12.34 10.57 -11.08
C VAL A 99 12.61 10.57 -9.57
N VAL A 100 13.05 9.43 -9.03
CA VAL A 100 13.46 9.31 -7.62
C VAL A 100 14.68 10.19 -7.36
N ALA A 101 15.71 10.09 -8.21
CA ALA A 101 16.93 10.89 -8.08
C ALA A 101 16.64 12.39 -8.05
N GLY A 102 15.85 12.89 -9.01
CA GLY A 102 15.48 14.31 -9.05
C GLY A 102 14.62 14.74 -7.85
N ALA A 103 13.81 13.85 -7.27
CA ALA A 103 13.04 14.15 -6.06
C ALA A 103 13.95 14.27 -4.83
N LEU A 104 14.90 13.34 -4.67
CA LEU A 104 15.86 13.34 -3.56
C LEU A 104 16.82 14.54 -3.65
N GLU A 105 17.29 14.88 -4.85
CA GLU A 105 18.13 16.07 -5.07
C GLU A 105 17.42 17.35 -4.61
N ARG A 106 16.16 17.57 -5.03
CA ARG A 106 15.37 18.72 -4.59
C ARG A 106 15.13 18.73 -3.07
N ALA A 107 14.92 17.55 -2.48
CA ALA A 107 14.75 17.43 -1.03
C ALA A 107 16.05 17.76 -0.28
N ALA A 108 17.20 17.34 -0.81
CA ALA A 108 18.52 17.65 -0.27
C ALA A 108 18.85 19.15 -0.35
N GLU A 109 18.56 19.79 -1.48
CA GLU A 109 18.71 21.24 -1.66
C GLU A 109 17.84 22.04 -0.68
N ALA A 110 16.63 21.55 -0.38
CA ALA A 110 15.74 22.17 0.60
C ALA A 110 16.21 21.99 2.05
N ASN A 111 17.08 21.01 2.34
CA ASN A 111 17.64 20.75 3.66
C ASN A 111 18.88 21.62 3.94
N THR A 112 18.70 22.94 3.92
CA THR A 112 19.79 23.93 4.06
C THR A 112 20.50 23.89 5.41
N GLU A 113 19.87 23.30 6.43
CA GLU A 113 20.41 23.15 7.79
C GLU A 113 21.28 21.89 7.94
N GLY A 114 21.37 21.05 6.91
CA GLY A 114 22.16 19.81 6.95
C GLY A 114 21.65 18.81 7.98
N ARG A 115 20.34 18.82 8.26
CA ARG A 115 19.75 17.90 9.24
C ARG A 115 19.83 16.47 8.74
N ARG A 116 20.24 15.57 9.62
CA ARG A 116 20.15 14.12 9.37
C ARG A 116 18.89 13.58 10.00
N TYR A 117 18.28 12.65 9.29
CA TYR A 117 16.99 12.10 9.59
C TYR A 117 17.11 10.58 9.64
N THR A 118 16.80 10.01 10.79
CA THR A 118 16.86 8.57 11.08
C THR A 118 15.47 8.08 11.49
N MET A 119 15.19 6.79 11.28
CA MET A 119 13.94 6.19 11.74
C MET A 119 13.95 6.07 13.27
N GLU A 120 13.12 6.87 13.94
CA GLU A 120 13.01 6.88 15.41
C GLU A 120 11.84 6.02 15.91
N ARG A 121 10.81 5.86 15.08
CA ARG A 121 9.59 5.15 15.42
C ARG A 121 9.25 4.14 14.33
N PHE A 122 8.78 2.97 14.73
CA PHE A 122 8.38 1.91 13.82
C PHE A 122 7.26 1.07 14.43
N SER A 123 6.26 0.75 13.60
CA SER A 123 5.18 -0.18 13.86
C SER A 123 4.92 -1.02 12.61
N ALA A 124 4.82 -2.33 12.77
CA ALA A 124 4.25 -3.20 11.75
C ALA A 124 2.75 -3.33 12.05
N ASP A 125 1.94 -2.64 11.24
CA ASP A 125 0.53 -2.41 11.57
C ASP A 125 -0.33 -3.61 11.18
N GLU A 126 -0.10 -4.14 9.98
CA GLU A 126 -0.89 -5.24 9.41
C GLU A 126 -0.03 -6.12 8.52
N PHE A 127 -0.34 -7.42 8.50
CA PHE A 127 0.21 -8.39 7.57
C PHE A 127 -0.92 -9.00 6.75
N TRP A 128 -0.73 -9.04 5.44
CA TRP A 128 -1.66 -9.62 4.47
C TRP A 128 -0.97 -10.80 3.81
N GLY A 129 -1.30 -12.01 4.26
CA GLY A 129 -0.54 -13.21 3.92
C GLY A 129 0.89 -13.17 4.50
N GLU A 130 1.83 -13.83 3.83
CA GLU A 130 3.24 -13.92 4.28
C GLU A 130 4.14 -12.84 3.65
N ASP A 131 3.69 -12.24 2.54
CA ASP A 131 4.53 -11.43 1.66
C ASP A 131 4.10 -9.96 1.56
N THR A 132 3.09 -9.52 2.31
CA THR A 132 2.68 -8.12 2.32
C THR A 132 2.49 -7.62 3.74
N ALA A 133 3.00 -6.42 4.01
CA ALA A 133 2.85 -5.75 5.28
C ALA A 133 2.55 -4.26 5.08
N TYR A 134 1.84 -3.67 6.02
CA TYR A 134 1.68 -2.23 6.16
C TYR A 134 2.42 -1.77 7.40
N VAL A 135 3.23 -0.72 7.26
CA VAL A 135 4.02 -0.17 8.36
C VAL A 135 3.70 1.29 8.59
N THR A 136 3.88 1.73 9.83
CA THR A 136 3.93 3.13 10.20
C THR A 136 5.31 3.41 10.78
N TYR A 137 5.99 4.46 10.32
CA TYR A 137 7.27 4.87 10.86
C TYR A 137 7.38 6.39 10.92
N GLY A 138 8.14 6.87 11.90
CA GLY A 138 8.43 8.28 12.09
C GLY A 138 9.92 8.53 11.94
N VAL A 139 10.26 9.69 11.38
CA VAL A 139 11.63 10.07 11.09
C VAL A 139 12.03 11.29 11.91
N GLY A 140 13.09 11.16 12.71
CA GLY A 140 13.47 12.15 13.70
C GLY A 140 12.33 12.48 14.69
N ASP A 141 12.43 13.65 15.31
CA ASP A 141 11.38 14.24 16.17
C ASP A 141 10.46 15.18 15.38
N GLU A 142 10.14 14.82 14.13
CA GLU A 142 9.43 15.67 13.18
C GLU A 142 8.15 14.98 12.72
N PRO A 143 7.00 15.21 13.39
CA PRO A 143 5.73 14.51 13.07
C PRO A 143 5.25 14.70 11.62
N ARG A 144 5.70 15.75 10.93
CA ARG A 144 5.43 15.96 9.50
C ARG A 144 6.09 14.91 8.59
N PHE A 145 7.07 14.16 9.11
CA PHE A 145 7.71 13.03 8.45
C PHE A 145 7.23 11.69 9.02
N ASP A 146 6.05 11.67 9.63
CA ASP A 146 5.38 10.42 9.98
C ASP A 146 4.73 9.84 8.73
N HIS A 147 5.16 8.63 8.40
CA HIS A 147 4.63 7.85 7.29
C HIS A 147 3.71 6.78 7.85
N HIS A 148 2.44 6.82 7.43
CA HIS A 148 1.41 5.89 7.90
C HIS A 148 1.05 4.89 6.83
N LYS A 149 0.79 3.64 7.24
CA LYS A 149 0.29 2.56 6.38
C LYS A 149 1.05 2.45 5.05
N GLN A 150 2.37 2.55 5.10
CA GLN A 150 3.22 2.35 3.94
C GLN A 150 3.24 0.87 3.60
N GLN A 151 2.96 0.52 2.35
CA GLN A 151 2.94 -0.87 1.89
C GLN A 151 4.36 -1.37 1.63
N TRP A 152 4.63 -2.59 2.09
CA TRP A 152 5.87 -3.32 1.84
C TRP A 152 5.54 -4.71 1.33
N ALA A 153 6.33 -5.18 0.37
CA ALA A 153 6.19 -6.49 -0.24
C ALA A 153 7.47 -7.31 -0.01
N ARG A 154 7.34 -8.60 0.33
CA ARG A 154 8.46 -9.52 0.40
C ARG A 154 8.72 -10.10 -0.98
N GLU A 155 9.88 -9.82 -1.54
CA GLU A 155 10.32 -10.34 -2.84
C GLU A 155 11.65 -11.08 -2.67
N LYS A 156 11.66 -12.37 -3.03
CA LYS A 156 12.87 -13.23 -2.95
C LYS A 156 13.51 -13.24 -1.54
N GLY A 157 12.68 -13.14 -0.51
CA GLY A 157 13.11 -13.14 0.90
C GLY A 157 13.36 -11.75 1.49
N ASP A 158 13.54 -10.72 0.67
CA ASP A 158 13.78 -9.35 1.13
C ASP A 158 12.49 -8.52 1.14
N TRP A 159 12.36 -7.62 2.11
CA TRP A 159 11.31 -6.61 2.11
C TRP A 159 11.66 -5.46 1.17
N ARG A 160 10.72 -5.10 0.31
CA ARG A 160 10.79 -4.03 -0.68
C ARG A 160 9.71 -3.01 -0.42
N TYR A 161 10.04 -1.74 -0.60
CA TYR A 161 9.06 -0.66 -0.53
C TYR A 161 8.10 -0.78 -1.70
N ASP A 162 6.81 -0.84 -1.39
CA ASP A 162 5.73 -1.07 -2.35
C ASP A 162 4.66 0.02 -2.24
N GLY A 163 5.02 1.19 -1.72
CA GLY A 163 4.16 2.36 -1.51
C GLY A 163 4.41 3.51 -2.49
N CYS A 164 5.00 3.23 -3.65
CA CYS A 164 4.97 4.14 -4.80
C CYS A 164 3.52 4.30 -5.31
#